data_AF-A0A7X0H4K4-F1
#
_entry.id   AF-A0A7X0H4K4-F1
#
_cell.length_a   1.000
_cell.length_b   1.000
_cell.length_c   1.000
_cell.angle_alpha   90.00
_cell.angle_beta   90.00
_cell.angle_gamma   90.00
#
_symmetry.space_group_name_H-M   'P 1'
#
loop_
_entity.id
_entity.type
_entity.pdbx_description
1 polymer ?
#
loop_
_entity_poly.entity_id
_entity_poly.type
_entity_poly.pdbx_seq_one_letter_code
_entity_poly.pdbx_strand_id
1 'polypeptide(L)'
;MSGTIPVVDGIASISGYDDGGVRTPYTYFHNDGPAGNPYTFTNPSQTGRPTLRVEDDGVLQMQSKTLRADAMVVGDDGLVVATGGLMAIDESLTVESGGTMQTIGGGFSAGTMVVETGGRWTGIGGSLGGGDSYDVGSGLVNSGQIDLSGVTIQGDVSNNQDAVINLFGDVVFNGLVSGPGGFFGSGTAIFNGGYAPGASPAVVEHENNVVFSDTNTLEIELAGLALGEFDRLEILQDLEIDGLLDIKLIDGFTLDLNQEFVILDVMGTTTGQFLGLGEGDLVDTFDGTDLFISYVAGDGNDVSLFAVPEPTSLVLLGLGGFMFGRRRPSFQACR
;
A
#
# COMPACT_ATOMS: atom_id res chain seq x y z
N MET A 1 -35.60 -31.60 7.37
CA MET A 1 -35.93 -30.68 8.48
C MET A 1 -34.75 -29.75 8.62
N SER A 2 -34.97 -28.45 8.39
CA SER A 2 -33.97 -27.41 8.64
C SER A 2 -34.09 -27.05 10.12
N GLY A 3 -32.98 -27.14 10.85
CA GLY A 3 -32.93 -26.87 12.28
C GLY A 3 -31.70 -26.04 12.59
N THR A 4 -31.91 -24.78 12.93
CA THR A 4 -30.90 -23.92 13.54
C THR A 4 -30.75 -24.37 15.00
N ILE A 5 -29.54 -24.79 15.38
CA ILE A 5 -29.24 -25.13 16.77
C ILE A 5 -28.84 -23.84 17.48
N PRO A 6 -29.51 -23.44 18.58
CA PRO A 6 -29.12 -22.26 19.35
C PRO A 6 -27.81 -22.53 20.08
N VAL A 7 -26.92 -21.54 20.08
CA VAL A 7 -25.66 -21.54 20.84
C VAL A 7 -25.99 -21.56 22.34
N VAL A 8 -25.56 -22.61 23.03
CA VAL A 8 -25.59 -22.70 24.50
C VAL A 8 -24.19 -22.41 25.01
N ASP A 9 -24.08 -21.49 25.97
CA ASP A 9 -22.84 -21.25 26.73
C ASP A 9 -22.37 -22.55 27.40
N GLY A 10 -21.21 -23.08 27.01
CA GLY A 10 -20.63 -24.25 27.67
C GLY A 10 -19.71 -25.11 26.80
N ILE A 11 -18.41 -24.96 27.07
CA ILE A 11 -17.25 -25.85 26.85
C ILE A 11 -17.48 -27.12 26.00
N ALA A 12 -16.84 -27.16 24.82
CA ALA A 12 -16.48 -28.39 24.12
C ALA A 12 -15.05 -28.28 23.56
N SER A 13 -14.22 -29.28 23.84
CA SER A 13 -12.87 -29.44 23.28
C SER A 13 -12.94 -30.17 21.94
N ILE A 14 -12.11 -29.76 20.97
CA ILE A 14 -11.80 -30.57 19.78
C ILE A 14 -10.36 -31.09 19.90
N SER A 15 -10.17 -32.38 19.59
CA SER A 15 -8.87 -33.01 19.42
C SER A 15 -8.85 -33.53 17.98
N GLY A 16 -8.06 -32.91 17.11
CA GLY A 16 -7.78 -33.43 15.78
C GLY A 16 -6.69 -34.51 15.86
N TYR A 17 -6.88 -35.61 15.15
CA TYR A 17 -5.84 -36.56 14.81
C TYR A 17 -5.54 -36.37 13.33
N ASP A 18 -4.26 -36.45 12.91
CA ASP A 18 -3.99 -36.64 11.49
C ASP A 18 -4.54 -38.02 11.04
N ASP A 19 -4.67 -38.22 9.74
CA ASP A 19 -5.10 -39.49 9.12
C ASP A 19 -4.19 -40.69 9.46
N GLY A 20 -3.07 -40.46 10.17
CA GLY A 20 -2.12 -41.44 10.69
C GLY A 20 -2.12 -41.63 12.21
N GLY A 21 -3.00 -40.95 12.96
CA GLY A 21 -3.09 -41.03 14.41
C GLY A 21 -1.98 -40.31 15.19
N VAL A 22 -1.17 -39.46 14.55
CA VAL A 22 -0.11 -38.67 15.21
C VAL A 22 -0.70 -37.39 15.78
N ARG A 23 -0.35 -37.09 17.03
CA ARG A 23 -0.63 -35.78 17.64
C ARG A 23 0.27 -34.73 17.02
N THR A 24 -0.31 -33.88 16.20
CA THR A 24 0.30 -32.65 15.72
C THR A 24 0.03 -31.50 16.72
N PRO A 25 0.86 -30.44 16.72
CA PRO A 25 0.66 -29.28 17.60
C PRO A 25 -0.50 -28.37 17.16
N TYR A 26 -1.15 -28.67 16.04
CA TYR A 26 -2.20 -27.85 15.45
C TYR A 26 -3.59 -28.34 15.84
N THR A 27 -4.53 -27.41 16.00
CA THR A 27 -5.96 -27.76 15.98
C THR A 27 -6.44 -27.64 14.54
N TYR A 28 -6.61 -28.80 13.89
CA TYR A 28 -7.15 -28.89 12.53
C TYR A 28 -8.68 -28.79 12.54
N PHE A 29 -9.21 -28.09 11.55
CA PHE A 29 -10.64 -28.06 11.24
C PHE A 29 -10.87 -28.72 9.89
N HIS A 30 -11.10 -30.02 9.90
CA HIS A 30 -11.47 -30.78 8.72
C HIS A 30 -12.97 -31.10 8.78
N ASN A 31 -13.71 -30.88 7.69
CA ASN A 31 -15.12 -31.23 7.59
C ASN A 31 -15.30 -32.42 6.64
N ASP A 32 -15.20 -33.65 7.17
CA ASP A 32 -15.55 -34.89 6.45
C ASP A 32 -17.07 -35.04 6.16
N GLY A 33 -17.88 -34.11 6.67
CA GLY A 33 -19.34 -34.14 6.55
C GLY A 33 -19.87 -33.47 5.28
N PRO A 34 -21.11 -33.75 4.85
CA PRO A 34 -21.73 -33.03 3.74
C PRO A 34 -21.73 -31.52 4.04
N ALA A 35 -21.27 -30.72 3.07
CA ALA A 35 -21.06 -29.28 3.18
C ALA A 35 -22.19 -28.54 3.93
N GLY A 36 -21.82 -27.75 4.96
CA GLY A 36 -22.71 -26.72 5.52
C GLY A 36 -23.01 -26.71 7.02
N ASN A 37 -22.29 -27.45 7.87
CA ASN A 37 -22.46 -27.33 9.33
C ASN A 37 -21.32 -26.53 10.00
N PRO A 38 -21.60 -25.34 10.58
CA PRO A 38 -20.58 -24.53 11.25
C PRO A 38 -20.18 -25.13 12.61
N TYR A 39 -18.88 -25.08 12.94
CA TYR A 39 -18.35 -25.47 14.26
C TYR A 39 -18.28 -24.26 15.21
N THR A 40 -18.65 -24.44 16.49
CA THR A 40 -18.51 -23.42 17.54
C THR A 40 -17.42 -23.84 18.54
N PHE A 41 -16.51 -22.91 18.91
CA PHE A 41 -15.35 -23.21 19.74
C PHE A 41 -15.44 -22.63 21.15
N THR A 42 -14.89 -23.34 22.14
CA THR A 42 -14.63 -22.81 23.49
C THR A 42 -13.34 -23.43 24.04
N ASN A 43 -12.32 -22.61 24.35
CA ASN A 43 -10.99 -23.09 24.75
C ASN A 43 -10.93 -23.41 26.27
N PRO A 44 -10.59 -24.64 26.69
CA PRO A 44 -10.32 -24.98 28.09
C PRO A 44 -8.84 -24.74 28.45
N SER A 45 -8.55 -23.59 29.04
CA SER A 45 -7.43 -23.32 29.97
C SER A 45 -6.10 -24.10 29.79
N GLN A 46 -5.54 -24.17 28.59
CA GLN A 46 -4.13 -24.55 28.44
C GLN A 46 -3.25 -23.30 28.47
N THR A 47 -2.12 -23.40 29.17
CA THR A 47 -1.10 -22.34 29.23
C THR A 47 -0.36 -22.27 27.89
N GLY A 48 -0.96 -21.58 26.93
CA GLY A 48 -0.47 -21.37 25.55
C GLY A 48 -1.66 -21.14 24.62
N ARG A 49 -1.56 -20.24 23.62
CA ARG A 49 -2.65 -20.11 22.65
C ARG A 49 -2.41 -21.14 21.54
N PRO A 50 -3.48 -21.61 20.87
CA PRO A 50 -3.32 -22.64 19.84
C PRO A 50 -2.77 -22.04 18.55
N THR A 51 -2.15 -22.89 17.72
CA THR A 51 -2.06 -22.65 16.28
C THR A 51 -3.26 -23.28 15.58
N LEU A 52 -3.93 -22.50 14.73
CA LEU A 52 -5.14 -22.92 14.02
C LEU A 52 -4.82 -23.19 12.54
N ARG A 53 -5.43 -24.21 11.94
CA ARG A 53 -5.38 -24.46 10.50
C ARG A 53 -6.77 -24.80 9.97
N VAL A 54 -7.19 -24.09 8.92
CA VAL A 54 -8.48 -24.27 8.22
C VAL A 54 -8.15 -24.57 6.76
N GLU A 55 -8.46 -25.76 6.28
CA GLU A 55 -8.15 -26.25 4.92
C GLU A 55 -9.18 -27.31 4.49
N ASP A 56 -9.13 -27.75 3.24
CA ASP A 56 -9.97 -28.82 2.67
C ASP A 56 -11.48 -28.56 2.89
N ASP A 57 -11.99 -27.45 2.37
CA ASP A 57 -13.38 -26.98 2.58
C ASP A 57 -13.74 -26.68 4.06
N GLY A 58 -12.75 -26.63 4.95
CA GLY A 58 -12.94 -26.28 6.34
C GLY A 58 -13.52 -24.87 6.48
N VAL A 59 -14.52 -24.69 7.34
CA VAL A 59 -15.11 -23.37 7.62
C VAL A 59 -15.02 -23.03 9.10
N LEU A 60 -14.35 -21.92 9.41
CA LEU A 60 -14.35 -21.29 10.73
C LEU A 60 -15.14 -19.99 10.68
N GLN A 61 -16.35 -20.00 11.28
CA GLN A 61 -17.19 -18.80 11.35
C GLN A 61 -17.32 -18.29 12.78
N MET A 62 -17.18 -16.98 12.95
CA MET A 62 -17.27 -16.29 14.23
C MET A 62 -18.14 -15.06 14.11
N GLN A 63 -19.05 -14.86 15.05
CA GLN A 63 -19.97 -13.73 15.08
C GLN A 63 -19.96 -13.09 16.46
N SER A 64 -19.51 -11.83 16.55
CA SER A 64 -19.52 -11.01 17.76
C SER A 64 -18.81 -11.65 18.97
N LYS A 65 -17.79 -12.47 18.70
CA LYS A 65 -16.95 -13.15 19.69
C LYS A 65 -15.48 -12.84 19.43
N THR A 66 -14.63 -13.18 20.40
CA THR A 66 -13.18 -13.02 20.26
C THR A 66 -12.53 -14.34 19.83
N LEU A 67 -11.77 -14.33 18.73
CA LEU A 67 -10.80 -15.37 18.39
C LEU A 67 -9.44 -14.96 18.93
N ARG A 68 -8.74 -15.90 19.56
CA ARG A 68 -7.33 -15.75 19.90
C ARG A 68 -6.56 -17.00 19.55
N ALA A 69 -5.49 -16.82 18.79
CA ALA A 69 -4.52 -17.86 18.43
C ALA A 69 -3.10 -17.28 18.50
N ASP A 70 -2.09 -18.13 18.62
CA ASP A 70 -0.69 -17.69 18.44
C ASP A 70 -0.42 -17.55 16.94
N ALA A 71 -0.76 -18.57 16.15
CA ALA A 71 -0.69 -18.50 14.70
C ALA A 71 -1.93 -19.10 14.03
N MET A 72 -2.16 -18.74 12.78
CA MET A 72 -3.30 -19.24 12.01
C MET A 72 -2.95 -19.38 10.53
N VAL A 73 -3.40 -20.48 9.94
CA VAL A 73 -3.27 -20.72 8.50
C VAL A 73 -4.64 -21.02 7.90
N VAL A 74 -4.95 -20.34 6.80
CA VAL A 74 -6.11 -20.59 5.94
C VAL A 74 -5.57 -21.21 4.66
N GLY A 75 -5.59 -22.54 4.61
CA GLY A 75 -5.09 -23.37 3.52
C GLY A 75 -6.07 -23.49 2.36
N ASP A 76 -5.77 -24.40 1.43
CA ASP A 76 -6.56 -24.65 0.22
C ASP A 76 -8.04 -24.88 0.53
N ASP A 77 -8.92 -24.18 -0.18
CA ASP A 77 -10.37 -24.11 0.01
C ASP A 77 -10.86 -23.80 1.45
N GLY A 78 -9.95 -23.43 2.36
CA GLY A 78 -10.27 -23.03 3.72
C GLY A 78 -10.99 -21.69 3.75
N LEU A 79 -12.06 -21.59 4.55
CA LEU A 79 -12.82 -20.35 4.71
C LEU A 79 -12.87 -19.92 6.17
N VAL A 80 -12.44 -18.69 6.41
CA VAL A 80 -12.55 -18.05 7.73
C VAL A 80 -13.41 -16.81 7.62
N VAL A 81 -14.44 -16.71 8.45
CA VAL A 81 -15.34 -15.55 8.48
C VAL A 81 -15.45 -15.03 9.91
N ALA A 82 -14.90 -13.85 10.17
CA ALA A 82 -15.07 -13.13 11.43
C ALA A 82 -15.97 -11.92 11.23
N THR A 83 -17.09 -11.86 11.94
CA THR A 83 -18.07 -10.77 11.81
C THR A 83 -18.33 -10.07 13.14
N GLY A 84 -18.06 -8.77 13.22
CA GLY A 84 -18.39 -7.89 14.36
C GLY A 84 -17.73 -8.28 15.69
N GLY A 85 -16.75 -9.19 15.66
CA GLY A 85 -15.98 -9.66 16.80
C GLY A 85 -14.56 -9.09 16.82
N LEU A 86 -13.70 -9.64 17.67
CA LEU A 86 -12.25 -9.37 17.61
C LEU A 86 -11.56 -10.66 17.15
N MET A 87 -10.84 -10.62 16.03
CA MET A 87 -9.88 -11.68 15.69
C MET A 87 -8.48 -11.19 16.03
N ALA A 88 -7.77 -11.90 16.90
CA ALA A 88 -6.42 -11.54 17.32
C ALA A 88 -5.48 -12.75 17.19
N ILE A 89 -4.52 -12.66 16.28
CA ILE A 89 -3.50 -13.68 16.01
C ILE A 89 -2.15 -13.11 16.44
N ASP A 90 -1.55 -13.62 17.50
CA ASP A 90 -0.43 -12.91 18.15
C ASP A 90 0.87 -12.93 17.32
N GLU A 91 1.14 -14.01 16.59
CA GLU A 91 2.39 -14.21 15.84
C GLU A 91 2.18 -14.07 14.33
N SER A 92 1.52 -15.03 13.68
CA SER A 92 1.39 -15.02 12.22
C SER A 92 0.04 -15.52 11.72
N LEU A 93 -0.44 -14.88 10.66
CA LEU A 93 -1.61 -15.30 9.90
C LEU A 93 -1.22 -15.44 8.42
N THR A 94 -1.40 -16.64 7.88
CA THR A 94 -1.16 -16.91 6.46
C THR A 94 -2.45 -17.32 5.78
N VAL A 95 -2.78 -16.69 4.65
CA VAL A 95 -3.81 -17.14 3.71
C VAL A 95 -3.08 -17.72 2.51
N GLU A 96 -3.00 -19.05 2.45
CA GLU A 96 -2.32 -19.79 1.38
C GLU A 96 -3.15 -19.75 0.09
N SER A 97 -2.59 -20.25 -1.02
CA SER A 97 -3.32 -20.46 -2.27
C SER A 97 -4.63 -21.21 -2.05
N GLY A 98 -5.74 -20.71 -2.62
CA GLY A 98 -7.08 -21.29 -2.47
C GLY A 98 -7.79 -20.90 -1.17
N GLY A 99 -7.04 -20.51 -0.14
CA GLY A 99 -7.59 -20.03 1.12
C GLY A 99 -8.32 -18.70 0.97
N THR A 100 -9.44 -18.56 1.69
CA THR A 100 -10.24 -17.33 1.75
C THR A 100 -10.48 -16.92 3.19
N MET A 101 -10.16 -15.65 3.48
CA MET A 101 -10.46 -15.05 4.78
C MET A 101 -11.31 -13.80 4.63
N GLN A 102 -12.30 -13.65 5.50
CA GLN A 102 -13.18 -12.49 5.57
C GLN A 102 -13.23 -11.94 7.00
N THR A 103 -12.91 -10.67 7.15
CA THR A 103 -13.10 -9.89 8.37
C THR A 103 -14.11 -8.79 8.06
N ILE A 104 -15.27 -8.83 8.70
CA ILE A 104 -16.40 -7.95 8.41
C ILE A 104 -16.87 -7.30 9.71
N GLY A 105 -16.54 -6.04 9.91
CA GLY A 105 -16.86 -5.37 11.17
C GLY A 105 -15.97 -5.83 12.33
N GLY A 106 -15.71 -4.93 13.27
CA GLY A 106 -14.99 -5.25 14.51
C GLY A 106 -13.47 -5.19 14.35
N GLY A 107 -12.75 -5.66 15.36
CA GLY A 107 -11.28 -5.57 15.39
C GLY A 107 -10.62 -6.76 14.70
N PHE A 108 -9.56 -6.49 13.96
CA PHE A 108 -8.63 -7.50 13.46
C PHE A 108 -7.21 -7.13 13.90
N SER A 109 -6.47 -8.11 14.40
CA SER A 109 -5.06 -7.96 14.73
C SER A 109 -4.30 -9.24 14.36
N ALA A 110 -3.18 -9.11 13.67
CA ALA A 110 -2.23 -10.17 13.39
C ALA A 110 -0.80 -9.68 13.66
N GLY A 111 0.06 -10.51 14.26
CA GLY A 111 1.47 -10.15 14.45
C GLY A 111 2.20 -9.91 13.13
N THR A 112 2.04 -10.81 12.17
CA THR A 112 2.41 -10.65 10.75
C THR A 112 1.29 -11.26 9.92
N MET A 113 0.93 -10.61 8.81
CA MET A 113 -0.04 -11.17 7.87
C MET A 113 0.61 -11.46 6.52
N VAL A 114 0.33 -12.64 5.95
CA VAL A 114 0.76 -13.04 4.61
C VAL A 114 -0.45 -13.49 3.82
N VAL A 115 -0.66 -12.90 2.65
CA VAL A 115 -1.62 -13.38 1.65
C VAL A 115 -0.82 -13.89 0.47
N GLU A 116 -0.72 -15.21 0.32
CA GLU A 116 0.08 -15.83 -0.73
C GLU A 116 -0.60 -15.73 -2.10
N THR A 117 0.15 -16.04 -3.16
CA THR A 117 -0.40 -16.12 -4.51
C THR A 117 -1.55 -17.12 -4.57
N GLY A 118 -2.70 -16.69 -5.08
CA GLY A 118 -3.94 -17.47 -5.11
C GLY A 118 -4.75 -17.43 -3.82
N GLY A 119 -4.21 -16.88 -2.73
CA GLY A 119 -4.95 -16.61 -1.49
C GLY A 119 -5.76 -15.32 -1.59
N ARG A 120 -6.84 -15.24 -0.80
CA ARG A 120 -7.72 -14.07 -0.78
C ARG A 120 -8.07 -13.61 0.63
N TRP A 121 -7.89 -12.32 0.90
CA TRP A 121 -8.41 -11.67 2.10
C TRP A 121 -9.42 -10.58 1.75
N THR A 122 -10.56 -10.56 2.45
CA THR A 122 -11.56 -9.49 2.36
C THR A 122 -11.70 -8.80 3.71
N GLY A 123 -11.42 -7.50 3.76
CA GLY A 123 -11.53 -6.64 4.92
C GLY A 123 -12.59 -5.56 4.75
N ILE A 124 -13.71 -5.68 5.46
CA ILE A 124 -14.83 -4.75 5.36
C ILE A 124 -15.06 -4.10 6.72
N GLY A 125 -14.95 -2.77 6.77
CA GLY A 125 -15.22 -1.99 7.96
C GLY A 125 -16.71 -1.94 8.31
N GLY A 126 -17.00 -1.70 9.57
CA GLY A 126 -18.35 -1.52 10.10
C GLY A 126 -19.05 -0.27 9.53
N SER A 127 -20.37 -0.38 9.39
CA SER A 127 -21.27 0.58 8.72
C SER A 127 -21.35 2.01 9.32
N LEU A 128 -20.52 2.42 10.29
CA LEU A 128 -20.72 3.65 11.05
C LEU A 128 -19.47 4.53 11.18
N GLY A 129 -18.88 4.92 10.05
CA GLY A 129 -18.17 6.20 9.90
C GLY A 129 -16.90 6.43 10.74
N GLY A 130 -16.47 5.45 11.52
CA GLY A 130 -15.13 5.36 12.08
C GLY A 130 -14.61 3.99 11.66
N GLY A 131 -13.89 3.96 10.54
CA GLY A 131 -13.44 2.71 9.91
C GLY A 131 -12.83 1.77 10.92
N ASP A 132 -13.12 0.48 10.79
CA ASP A 132 -12.48 -0.50 11.66
C ASP A 132 -10.97 -0.44 11.45
N SER A 133 -10.23 -0.46 12.56
CA SER A 133 -8.78 -0.47 12.55
C SER A 133 -8.30 -1.92 12.53
N TYR A 134 -7.59 -2.29 11.48
CA TYR A 134 -7.01 -3.61 11.25
C TYR A 134 -5.50 -3.51 11.46
N ASP A 135 -5.01 -4.13 12.51
CA ASP A 135 -3.60 -4.07 12.92
C ASP A 135 -2.83 -5.28 12.39
N VAL A 136 -1.97 -5.09 11.41
CA VAL A 136 -1.13 -6.17 10.84
C VAL A 136 0.26 -6.25 11.50
N GLY A 137 0.42 -5.64 12.68
CA GLY A 137 1.58 -5.81 13.53
C GLY A 137 2.89 -5.36 12.87
N SER A 138 3.80 -6.31 12.66
CA SER A 138 5.07 -6.07 11.98
C SER A 138 4.94 -5.93 10.45
N GLY A 139 3.76 -6.15 9.89
CA GLY A 139 3.45 -5.88 8.49
C GLY A 139 2.56 -6.92 7.83
N LEU A 140 2.04 -6.51 6.66
CA LEU A 140 1.26 -7.31 5.73
C LEU A 140 2.07 -7.52 4.45
N VAL A 141 2.28 -8.77 4.05
CA VAL A 141 2.85 -9.13 2.75
C VAL A 141 1.75 -9.68 1.86
N ASN A 142 1.47 -9.01 0.76
CA ASN A 142 0.48 -9.42 -0.23
C ASN A 142 1.16 -9.90 -1.51
N SER A 143 0.92 -11.16 -1.87
CA SER A 143 1.26 -11.77 -3.16
C SER A 143 0.01 -12.31 -3.87
N GLY A 144 -1.18 -12.06 -3.32
CA GLY A 144 -2.47 -12.58 -3.78
C GLY A 144 -3.48 -11.46 -4.00
N GLN A 145 -4.73 -11.69 -3.59
CA GLN A 145 -5.81 -10.72 -3.71
C GLN A 145 -6.28 -10.23 -2.34
N ILE A 146 -6.36 -8.92 -2.19
CA ILE A 146 -6.97 -8.28 -1.03
C ILE A 146 -8.12 -7.39 -1.49
N ASP A 147 -9.28 -7.50 -0.83
CA ASP A 147 -10.44 -6.64 -1.05
C ASP A 147 -10.74 -5.83 0.21
N LEU A 148 -10.63 -4.50 0.15
CA LEU A 148 -10.82 -3.61 1.29
C LEU A 148 -11.97 -2.63 1.07
N SER A 149 -12.69 -2.30 2.14
CA SER A 149 -13.74 -1.27 2.10
C SER A 149 -13.93 -0.63 3.48
N GLY A 150 -13.68 0.67 3.59
CA GLY A 150 -13.98 1.43 4.81
C GLY A 150 -13.15 1.03 6.03
N VAL A 151 -11.89 0.62 5.83
CA VAL A 151 -10.99 0.17 6.90
C VAL A 151 -9.75 1.06 7.00
N THR A 152 -9.14 1.07 8.18
CA THR A 152 -7.80 1.61 8.40
C THR A 152 -6.83 0.47 8.65
N ILE A 153 -5.80 0.33 7.83
CA ILE A 153 -4.72 -0.62 8.03
C ILE A 153 -3.62 0.04 8.86
N GLN A 154 -3.30 -0.57 10.01
CA GLN A 154 -2.16 -0.20 10.85
C GLN A 154 -1.01 -1.17 10.60
N GLY A 155 0.19 -0.65 10.46
CA GLY A 155 1.38 -1.43 10.10
C GLY A 155 1.69 -1.34 8.60
N ASP A 156 2.91 -1.75 8.26
CA ASP A 156 3.44 -1.64 6.89
C ASP A 156 2.76 -2.67 5.96
N VAL A 157 2.67 -2.33 4.69
CA VAL A 157 2.11 -3.18 3.64
C VAL A 157 3.15 -3.32 2.52
N SER A 158 3.45 -4.57 2.15
CA SER A 158 4.27 -4.91 0.98
C SER A 158 3.37 -5.61 -0.05
N ASN A 159 3.02 -4.90 -1.10
CA ASN A 159 2.18 -5.35 -2.21
C ASN A 159 3.08 -5.81 -3.37
N ASN A 160 3.37 -7.10 -3.41
CA ASN A 160 4.33 -7.68 -4.36
C ASN A 160 3.85 -7.59 -5.81
N GLN A 161 4.75 -7.89 -6.74
CA GLN A 161 4.43 -7.98 -8.16
C GLN A 161 3.27 -8.96 -8.40
N ASP A 162 2.38 -8.57 -9.31
CA ASP A 162 1.14 -9.26 -9.68
C ASP A 162 0.09 -9.37 -8.55
N ALA A 163 0.39 -8.87 -7.35
CA ALA A 163 -0.58 -8.77 -6.27
C ALA A 163 -1.56 -7.62 -6.51
N VAL A 164 -2.79 -7.81 -6.03
CA VAL A 164 -3.90 -6.87 -6.27
C VAL A 164 -4.53 -6.46 -4.95
N ILE A 165 -4.74 -5.16 -4.78
CA ILE A 165 -5.58 -4.61 -3.72
C ILE A 165 -6.78 -3.90 -4.36
N ASN A 166 -7.99 -4.46 -4.18
CA ASN A 166 -9.23 -3.83 -4.62
C ASN A 166 -9.82 -2.97 -3.51
N LEU A 167 -10.12 -1.72 -3.80
CA LEU A 167 -10.72 -0.75 -2.90
C LEU A 167 -12.17 -0.47 -3.32
N PHE A 168 -13.13 -0.75 -2.42
CA PHE A 168 -14.56 -0.50 -2.65
C PHE A 168 -15.12 0.65 -1.81
N GLY A 169 -14.25 1.36 -1.10
CA GLY A 169 -14.54 2.55 -0.29
C GLY A 169 -13.22 3.19 0.12
N ASP A 170 -13.28 4.18 1.01
CA ASP A 170 -12.06 4.80 1.51
C ASP A 170 -11.27 3.82 2.38
N VAL A 171 -9.98 3.70 2.10
CA VAL A 171 -9.05 2.84 2.85
C VAL A 171 -7.84 3.66 3.24
N VAL A 172 -7.55 3.68 4.54
CA VAL A 172 -6.43 4.45 5.10
C VAL A 172 -5.28 3.51 5.44
N PHE A 173 -4.09 3.81 4.95
CA PHE A 173 -2.85 3.10 5.25
C PHE A 173 -1.97 3.94 6.16
N ASN A 174 -1.84 3.55 7.43
CA ASN A 174 -1.06 4.30 8.43
C ASN A 174 0.40 3.85 8.54
N GLY A 175 0.76 2.69 7.99
CA GLY A 175 2.15 2.27 7.79
C GLY A 175 2.64 2.57 6.37
N LEU A 176 3.92 2.26 6.12
CA LEU A 176 4.51 2.37 4.79
C LEU A 176 3.83 1.36 3.86
N VAL A 177 3.35 1.82 2.71
CA VAL A 177 2.95 0.93 1.61
C VAL A 177 4.11 0.81 0.64
N SER A 178 4.43 -0.41 0.20
CA SER A 178 5.55 -0.66 -0.70
C SER A 178 5.26 -1.74 -1.74
N GLY A 179 5.98 -1.73 -2.86
CA GLY A 179 5.96 -2.80 -3.85
C GLY A 179 5.05 -2.54 -5.06
N PRO A 180 5.30 -3.25 -6.18
CA PRO A 180 4.80 -2.85 -7.49
C PRO A 180 3.37 -3.33 -7.80
N GLY A 181 2.69 -3.96 -6.83
CA GLY A 181 1.31 -4.43 -7.02
C GLY A 181 0.33 -3.26 -7.15
N GLY A 182 -0.66 -3.41 -8.03
CA GLY A 182 -1.63 -2.36 -8.35
C GLY A 182 -2.80 -2.24 -7.38
N PHE A 183 -3.48 -1.09 -7.45
CA PHE A 183 -4.67 -0.77 -6.68
C PHE A 183 -5.87 -0.53 -7.60
N PHE A 184 -6.97 -1.23 -7.36
CA PHE A 184 -8.10 -1.30 -8.30
C PHE A 184 -9.42 -0.94 -7.61
N GLY A 185 -10.48 -0.73 -8.40
CA GLY A 185 -11.82 -0.46 -7.87
C GLY A 185 -12.14 1.04 -7.69
N SER A 186 -13.30 1.32 -7.08
CA SER A 186 -13.88 2.67 -7.04
C SER A 186 -13.67 3.42 -5.72
N GLY A 187 -12.86 2.87 -4.81
CA GLY A 187 -12.57 3.47 -3.51
C GLY A 187 -11.61 4.67 -3.57
N THR A 188 -11.06 5.03 -2.42
CA THR A 188 -9.97 6.01 -2.30
C THR A 188 -8.84 5.38 -1.50
N ALA A 189 -7.62 5.40 -2.03
CA ALA A 189 -6.42 5.03 -1.30
C ALA A 189 -5.85 6.26 -0.57
N ILE A 190 -5.86 6.23 0.76
CA ILE A 190 -5.35 7.33 1.59
C ILE A 190 -4.07 6.85 2.29
N PHE A 191 -2.93 7.41 1.91
CA PHE A 191 -1.63 7.03 2.45
C PHE A 191 -1.18 8.03 3.51
N ASN A 192 -1.05 7.56 4.75
CA ASN A 192 -0.53 8.34 5.88
C ASN A 192 0.90 7.95 6.25
N GLY A 193 1.26 6.67 6.16
CA GLY A 193 2.56 6.15 6.61
C GLY A 193 3.70 6.18 5.58
N GLY A 194 3.45 6.72 4.38
CA GLY A 194 4.39 6.73 3.27
C GLY A 194 4.00 5.78 2.14
N TYR A 195 4.59 6.00 0.96
CA TYR A 195 4.42 5.12 -0.19
C TYR A 195 5.72 5.01 -0.98
N ALA A 196 6.14 3.78 -1.29
CA ALA A 196 7.34 3.48 -2.05
C ALA A 196 7.01 2.42 -3.12
N PRO A 197 6.84 2.78 -4.41
CA PRO A 197 6.45 1.84 -5.46
C PRO A 197 7.32 0.58 -5.49
N GLY A 198 8.60 0.66 -5.13
CA GLY A 198 9.44 -0.49 -4.78
C GLY A 198 9.65 -1.47 -5.94
N ALA A 199 10.48 -2.50 -5.72
CA ALA A 199 11.04 -3.36 -6.79
C ALA A 199 11.86 -2.62 -7.87
N SER A 200 11.92 -1.29 -7.79
CA SER A 200 13.09 -0.43 -7.99
C SER A 200 13.81 -0.63 -9.32
N PRO A 201 13.32 0.01 -10.40
CA PRO A 201 12.12 0.87 -10.48
C PRO A 201 10.82 0.15 -10.88
N ALA A 202 9.67 0.74 -10.56
CA ALA A 202 8.35 0.19 -10.89
C ALA A 202 7.35 1.21 -11.46
N VAL A 203 6.46 0.70 -12.32
CA VAL A 203 5.25 1.40 -12.74
C VAL A 203 4.06 0.78 -12.02
N VAL A 204 3.36 1.56 -11.20
CA VAL A 204 2.24 1.07 -10.39
C VAL A 204 0.95 1.78 -10.77
N GLU A 205 -0.05 0.97 -11.12
CA GLU A 205 -1.38 1.43 -11.52
C GLU A 205 -2.29 1.62 -10.31
N HIS A 206 -3.02 2.73 -10.31
CA HIS A 206 -4.12 3.06 -9.41
C HIS A 206 -5.37 3.39 -10.23
N GLU A 207 -6.37 2.51 -10.24
CA GLU A 207 -7.67 2.80 -10.89
C GLU A 207 -8.57 3.75 -10.07
N ASN A 208 -8.15 4.07 -8.85
CA ASN A 208 -8.92 4.77 -7.83
C ASN A 208 -8.37 6.18 -7.53
N ASN A 209 -9.09 6.93 -6.69
CA ASN A 209 -8.59 8.20 -6.17
C ASN A 209 -7.43 7.96 -5.20
N VAL A 210 -6.41 8.81 -5.26
CA VAL A 210 -5.23 8.71 -4.40
C VAL A 210 -5.08 9.97 -3.55
N VAL A 211 -4.80 9.80 -2.26
CA VAL A 211 -4.51 10.90 -1.34
C VAL A 211 -3.18 10.62 -0.64
N PHE A 212 -2.19 11.49 -0.87
CA PHE A 212 -0.98 11.58 -0.06
C PHE A 212 -1.17 12.64 1.02
N SER A 213 -1.48 12.19 2.24
CA SER A 213 -1.71 13.10 3.38
C SER A 213 -0.45 13.85 3.82
N ASP A 214 -0.61 14.80 4.73
CA ASP A 214 0.48 15.64 5.29
C ASP A 214 1.57 14.86 6.04
N THR A 215 1.28 13.65 6.50
CA THR A 215 2.28 12.77 7.14
C THR A 215 2.94 11.80 6.18
N ASN A 216 2.48 11.73 4.93
CA ASN A 216 3.03 10.83 3.92
C ASN A 216 4.42 11.28 3.47
N THR A 217 5.29 10.33 3.17
CA THR A 217 6.45 10.53 2.29
C THR A 217 6.30 9.61 1.08
N LEU A 218 6.24 10.19 -0.12
CA LEU A 218 6.37 9.45 -1.37
C LEU A 218 7.85 9.30 -1.70
N GLU A 219 8.32 8.06 -1.82
CA GLU A 219 9.67 7.74 -2.28
C GLU A 219 9.64 7.41 -3.77
N ILE A 220 10.54 8.01 -4.55
CA ILE A 220 10.71 7.76 -5.98
C ILE A 220 12.17 7.46 -6.29
N GLU A 221 12.41 6.33 -6.95
CA GLU A 221 13.74 5.92 -7.40
C GLU A 221 13.94 6.17 -8.90
N LEU A 222 15.10 6.71 -9.26
CA LEU A 222 15.52 6.98 -10.64
C LEU A 222 16.75 6.13 -10.98
N ALA A 223 16.62 5.20 -11.94
CA ALA A 223 17.70 4.34 -12.43
C ALA A 223 18.06 4.58 -13.92
N GLY A 224 17.22 5.31 -14.65
CA GLY A 224 17.34 5.58 -16.08
C GLY A 224 16.20 6.46 -16.59
N LEU A 225 16.07 6.57 -17.91
CA LEU A 225 15.15 7.52 -18.57
C LEU A 225 13.96 6.83 -19.25
N ALA A 226 14.04 5.53 -19.49
CA ALA A 226 12.94 4.80 -20.09
C ALA A 226 11.85 4.49 -19.05
N LEU A 227 10.62 4.24 -19.52
CA LEU A 227 9.55 3.73 -18.66
C LEU A 227 9.98 2.42 -18.00
N GLY A 228 9.78 2.32 -16.69
CA GLY A 228 10.27 1.21 -15.87
C GLY A 228 11.74 1.33 -15.46
N GLU A 229 12.46 2.38 -15.88
CA GLU A 229 13.77 2.75 -15.33
C GLU A 229 13.68 3.88 -14.28
N PHE A 230 12.47 4.29 -13.91
CA PHE A 230 12.21 5.13 -12.74
C PHE A 230 10.82 4.79 -12.18
N ASP A 231 10.60 5.10 -10.91
CA ASP A 231 9.32 4.88 -10.27
C ASP A 231 8.26 5.81 -10.85
N ARG A 232 7.11 5.24 -11.19
CA ARG A 232 5.98 5.95 -11.76
C ARG A 232 4.68 5.42 -11.17
N LEU A 233 3.79 6.34 -10.79
CA LEU A 233 2.41 6.03 -10.46
C LEU A 233 1.51 6.46 -11.63
N GLU A 234 0.69 5.54 -12.10
CA GLU A 234 -0.35 5.80 -13.11
C GLU A 234 -1.70 5.83 -12.40
N ILE A 235 -2.26 7.03 -12.22
CA ILE A 235 -3.47 7.28 -11.43
C ILE A 235 -4.60 7.62 -12.39
N LEU A 236 -5.57 6.72 -12.52
CA LEU A 236 -6.67 6.87 -13.49
C LEU A 236 -7.77 7.83 -13.00
N GLN A 237 -7.73 8.29 -11.75
CA GLN A 237 -8.71 9.20 -11.15
C GLN A 237 -8.03 10.44 -10.54
N ASP A 238 -8.65 11.04 -9.52
CA ASP A 238 -8.14 12.25 -8.87
C ASP A 238 -6.98 11.94 -7.91
N LEU A 239 -6.06 12.89 -7.81
CA LEU A 239 -4.91 12.89 -6.93
C LEU A 239 -4.95 14.13 -6.00
N GLU A 240 -4.79 13.90 -4.70
CA GLU A 240 -4.57 14.95 -3.68
C GLU A 240 -3.21 14.77 -3.01
N ILE A 241 -2.44 15.87 -2.90
CA ILE A 241 -1.07 15.87 -2.37
C ILE A 241 -0.92 16.90 -1.25
N ASP A 242 -0.42 16.45 -0.08
CA ASP A 242 -0.04 17.31 1.06
C ASP A 242 1.26 16.84 1.76
N GLY A 243 1.81 15.69 1.37
CA GLY A 243 2.97 15.03 2.00
C GLY A 243 4.35 15.49 1.51
N LEU A 244 5.39 14.74 1.88
CA LEU A 244 6.78 14.94 1.45
C LEU A 244 7.11 14.10 0.21
N LEU A 245 8.14 14.53 -0.54
CA LEU A 245 8.73 13.80 -1.66
C LEU A 245 10.20 13.49 -1.34
N ASP A 246 10.61 12.23 -1.50
CA ASP A 246 11.99 11.77 -1.35
C ASP A 246 12.47 11.12 -2.66
N ILE A 247 13.60 11.59 -3.19
CA ILE A 247 14.15 11.15 -4.48
C ILE A 247 15.45 10.41 -4.25
N LYS A 248 15.60 9.23 -4.87
CA LYS A 248 16.83 8.43 -4.82
C LYS A 248 17.33 8.14 -6.22
N LEU A 249 18.60 8.45 -6.48
CA LEU A 249 19.28 7.91 -7.66
C LEU A 249 19.86 6.53 -7.31
N ILE A 250 19.52 5.51 -8.08
CA ILE A 250 19.96 4.13 -7.85
C ILE A 250 20.73 3.58 -9.06
N ASP A 251 21.31 2.39 -8.92
CA ASP A 251 22.05 1.68 -9.98
C ASP A 251 23.16 2.47 -10.68
N GLY A 252 23.69 3.49 -9.99
CA GLY A 252 24.73 4.37 -10.52
C GLY A 252 24.22 5.36 -11.57
N PHE A 253 22.91 5.57 -11.66
CA PHE A 253 22.32 6.61 -12.49
C PHE A 253 22.86 7.98 -12.10
N THR A 254 23.23 8.77 -13.10
CA THR A 254 23.73 10.14 -12.93
C THR A 254 22.77 11.07 -13.64
N LEU A 255 22.27 12.06 -12.89
CA LEU A 255 21.35 13.06 -13.41
C LEU A 255 22.08 14.02 -14.36
N ASP A 256 21.62 14.09 -15.61
CA ASP A 256 22.12 15.01 -16.64
C ASP A 256 21.11 16.11 -16.96
N LEU A 257 21.60 17.20 -17.54
CA LEU A 257 20.77 18.31 -17.99
C LEU A 257 19.76 17.91 -19.07
N ASN A 258 18.58 18.51 -18.99
CA ASN A 258 17.42 18.31 -19.86
C ASN A 258 16.81 16.90 -19.79
N GLN A 259 16.98 16.21 -18.67
CA GLN A 259 16.23 15.00 -18.36
C GLN A 259 14.89 15.36 -17.70
N GLU A 260 13.87 14.54 -17.96
CA GLU A 260 12.52 14.69 -17.41
C GLU A 260 11.97 13.31 -17.02
N PHE A 261 11.28 13.25 -15.88
CA PHE A 261 10.68 12.05 -15.31
C PHE A 261 9.24 12.36 -14.90
N VAL A 262 8.26 11.77 -15.58
CA VAL A 262 6.85 11.89 -15.17
C VAL A 262 6.56 10.86 -14.09
N ILE A 263 6.66 11.28 -12.84
CA ILE A 263 6.59 10.40 -11.67
C ILE A 263 5.15 10.11 -11.24
N LEU A 264 4.22 11.02 -11.51
CA LEU A 264 2.78 10.84 -11.34
C LEU A 264 2.10 11.19 -12.67
N ASP A 265 1.56 10.18 -13.36
CA ASP A 265 0.71 10.32 -14.55
C ASP A 265 -0.75 10.22 -14.11
N VAL A 266 -1.49 11.31 -14.23
CA VAL A 266 -2.82 11.46 -13.63
C VAL A 266 -3.85 11.70 -14.74
N MET A 267 -4.86 10.84 -14.84
CA MET A 267 -5.96 11.07 -15.80
C MET A 267 -7.06 12.00 -15.27
N GLY A 268 -7.21 12.07 -13.94
CA GLY A 268 -8.21 12.90 -13.27
C GLY A 268 -7.71 14.32 -13.02
N THR A 269 -7.94 14.83 -11.81
CA THR A 269 -7.45 16.14 -11.38
C THR A 269 -6.38 15.98 -10.31
N THR A 270 -5.31 16.76 -10.42
CA THR A 270 -4.31 16.89 -9.36
C THR A 270 -4.60 18.14 -8.54
N THR A 271 -4.64 17.97 -7.22
CA THR A 271 -4.85 19.03 -6.25
C THR A 271 -3.81 18.98 -5.14
N GLY A 272 -3.49 20.13 -4.56
CA GLY A 272 -2.41 20.24 -3.59
C GLY A 272 -1.02 20.20 -4.23
N GLN A 273 -0.01 20.00 -3.40
CA GLN A 273 1.41 19.95 -3.78
C GLN A 273 2.20 19.29 -2.64
N PHE A 274 3.39 18.77 -2.93
CA PHE A 274 4.28 18.31 -1.88
C PHE A 274 4.71 19.47 -0.97
N LEU A 275 4.84 19.17 0.31
CA LEU A 275 5.12 20.14 1.35
C LEU A 275 6.47 20.82 1.11
N GLY A 276 6.43 22.14 0.95
CA GLY A 276 7.62 22.97 0.71
C GLY A 276 8.12 22.95 -0.74
N LEU A 277 7.40 22.30 -1.66
CA LEU A 277 7.74 22.21 -3.07
C LEU A 277 6.60 22.74 -3.94
N GLY A 278 6.59 24.05 -4.18
CA GLY A 278 5.71 24.66 -5.18
C GLY A 278 6.16 24.42 -6.61
N GLU A 279 5.39 24.91 -7.57
CA GLU A 279 5.71 24.84 -9.00
C GLU A 279 7.10 25.43 -9.31
N GLY A 280 7.98 24.62 -9.89
CA GLY A 280 9.34 25.00 -10.28
C GLY A 280 10.35 25.06 -9.12
N ASP A 281 9.98 24.63 -7.91
CA ASP A 281 10.90 24.60 -6.78
C ASP A 281 11.97 23.50 -6.94
N LEU A 282 13.12 23.73 -6.33
CA LEU A 282 14.24 22.78 -6.28
C LEU A 282 13.87 21.63 -5.33
N VAL A 283 13.87 20.41 -5.85
CA VAL A 283 13.66 19.18 -5.09
C VAL A 283 14.95 18.75 -4.40
N ASP A 284 16.02 18.57 -5.16
CA ASP A 284 17.35 18.22 -4.65
C ASP A 284 18.44 18.53 -5.70
N THR A 285 19.72 18.44 -5.31
CA THR A 285 20.88 18.61 -6.19
C THR A 285 21.73 17.34 -6.17
N PHE A 286 21.85 16.67 -7.32
CA PHE A 286 22.65 15.45 -7.49
C PHE A 286 23.87 15.72 -8.36
N ASP A 287 25.06 15.50 -7.81
CA ASP A 287 26.35 15.71 -8.50
C ASP A 287 26.50 17.09 -9.18
N GLY A 288 25.84 18.11 -8.63
CA GLY A 288 25.84 19.48 -9.16
C GLY A 288 24.81 19.73 -10.26
N THR A 289 23.93 18.76 -10.53
CA THR A 289 22.72 18.94 -11.35
C THR A 289 21.52 19.12 -10.43
N ASP A 290 20.83 20.24 -10.59
CA ASP A 290 19.60 20.54 -9.85
C ASP A 290 18.39 19.83 -10.48
N LEU A 291 17.54 19.24 -9.64
CA LEU A 291 16.28 18.61 -10.01
C LEU A 291 15.12 19.45 -9.50
N PHE A 292 14.21 19.85 -10.39
CA PHE A 292 13.06 20.70 -10.09
C PHE A 292 11.75 19.93 -10.31
N ILE A 293 10.65 20.42 -9.74
CA ILE A 293 9.31 19.83 -9.87
C ILE A 293 8.37 20.70 -10.72
N SER A 294 7.48 20.06 -11.47
CA SER A 294 6.34 20.67 -12.16
C SER A 294 5.08 19.89 -11.83
N TYR A 295 3.97 20.58 -11.54
CA TYR A 295 2.63 20.03 -11.35
C TYR A 295 1.71 20.28 -12.55
N VAL A 296 2.27 20.80 -13.64
CA VAL A 296 1.55 21.11 -14.89
C VAL A 296 2.18 20.38 -16.09
N ALA A 297 2.81 19.23 -15.82
CA ALA A 297 3.45 18.41 -16.83
C ALA A 297 2.43 17.64 -17.69
N GLY A 298 2.91 16.95 -18.71
CA GLY A 298 2.10 16.09 -19.58
C GLY A 298 0.92 16.82 -20.23
N ASP A 299 -0.30 16.45 -19.85
CA ASP A 299 -1.55 17.06 -20.33
C ASP A 299 -2.06 18.22 -19.44
N GLY A 300 -1.32 18.58 -18.39
CA GLY A 300 -1.52 19.77 -17.56
C GLY A 300 -1.83 19.47 -16.09
N ASN A 301 -1.85 18.20 -15.69
CA ASN A 301 -2.06 17.79 -14.31
C ASN A 301 -1.13 16.67 -13.84
N ASP A 302 -0.14 16.28 -14.65
CA ASP A 302 0.91 15.35 -14.24
C ASP A 302 1.95 16.03 -13.35
N VAL A 303 2.62 15.22 -12.53
CA VAL A 303 3.79 15.66 -11.75
C VAL A 303 5.06 15.12 -12.39
N SER A 304 5.93 16.03 -12.83
CA SER A 304 7.23 15.67 -13.38
C SER A 304 8.39 16.29 -12.63
N LEU A 305 9.52 15.59 -12.67
CA LEU A 305 10.82 16.06 -12.23
C LEU A 305 11.65 16.41 -13.46
N PHE A 306 12.33 17.54 -13.46
CA PHE A 306 13.16 17.93 -14.60
C PHE A 306 14.48 18.57 -14.17
N ALA A 307 15.54 18.23 -14.88
CA ALA A 307 16.86 18.80 -14.68
C ALA A 307 17.08 19.92 -15.70
N VAL A 308 17.05 21.19 -15.27
CA VAL A 308 17.35 22.32 -16.16
C VAL A 308 18.79 22.77 -16.01
N PRO A 309 19.44 23.20 -17.12
CA PRO A 309 20.70 23.92 -17.02
C PRO A 309 20.51 25.16 -16.14
N GLU A 310 21.34 25.31 -15.11
CA GLU A 310 21.43 26.59 -14.40
C GLU A 310 21.55 27.72 -15.44
N PRO A 311 20.80 28.82 -15.33
CA PRO A 311 20.82 29.91 -16.31
C PRO A 311 22.12 30.74 -16.19
N THR A 312 23.27 30.11 -16.36
CA THR A 312 24.60 30.75 -16.38
C THR A 312 24.81 31.62 -17.62
N SER A 313 23.98 31.48 -18.66
CA SER A 313 24.14 32.20 -19.93
C SER A 313 23.33 33.51 -20.04
N LEU A 314 22.25 33.70 -19.28
CA LEU A 314 21.47 34.96 -19.36
C LEU A 314 22.11 36.11 -18.58
N VAL A 315 22.74 35.82 -17.44
CA VAL A 315 23.45 36.84 -16.64
C VAL A 315 24.77 37.26 -17.31
N LEU A 316 25.46 36.33 -17.99
CA LEU A 316 26.70 36.64 -18.71
C LEU A 316 26.46 37.39 -20.04
N LEU A 317 25.36 37.13 -20.75
CA LEU A 317 24.98 37.93 -21.93
C LEU A 317 24.53 39.35 -21.53
N GLY A 318 23.84 39.49 -20.40
CA GLY A 318 23.46 40.79 -19.84
C GLY A 318 24.68 41.63 -19.43
N LEU A 319 25.66 41.04 -18.75
CA LEU A 319 26.88 41.75 -18.31
C LEU A 319 27.87 42.02 -19.47
N GLY A 320 27.94 41.13 -20.47
CA GLY A 320 28.75 41.33 -21.67
C GLY A 320 28.22 42.46 -22.58
N GLY A 321 26.90 42.63 -22.68
CA GLY A 321 26.27 43.67 -23.49
C GLY A 321 26.52 45.10 -23.01
N PHE A 322 26.71 45.32 -21.71
CA PHE A 322 26.98 46.65 -21.16
C PHE A 322 28.45 47.10 -21.29
N MET A 323 29.41 46.19 -21.48
CA MET A 323 30.83 46.56 -21.62
C MET A 323 31.22 47.05 -23.03
N PHE A 324 30.45 46.74 -24.07
CA PHE A 324 30.75 47.18 -25.45
C PHE A 324 30.04 48.48 -25.88
N GLY A 325 29.15 49.04 -25.05
CA GLY A 325 28.34 50.21 -25.38
C GLY A 325 28.98 51.60 -25.16
N ARG A 326 30.19 51.70 -24.59
CA ARG A 326 30.82 53.00 -24.24
C ARG A 326 31.96 53.40 -25.19
N ARG A 327 31.66 53.54 -26.49
CA ARG A 327 32.54 54.30 -27.40
C ARG A 327 32.43 55.79 -27.08
N ARG A 328 33.48 56.35 -26.46
CA ARG A 328 33.64 57.80 -26.25
C ARG A 328 33.73 58.52 -27.60
N PRO A 329 32.92 59.55 -27.89
CA PRO A 329 33.26 60.52 -28.92
C PRO A 329 34.33 61.48 -28.36
N SER A 330 35.53 61.40 -28.92
CA SER A 330 36.53 62.46 -28.83
C SER A 330 36.14 63.58 -29.80
N PHE A 331 35.77 64.74 -29.30
CA PHE A 331 35.81 65.97 -30.10
C PHE A 331 36.74 66.98 -29.45
N GLN A 332 37.91 67.11 -30.07
CA GLN A 332 38.87 68.19 -29.88
C GLN A 332 38.32 69.50 -30.48
N ALA A 333 38.79 70.60 -29.88
CA ALA A 333 38.44 71.99 -30.10
C ALA A 333 38.69 72.56 -31.51
N CYS A 334 38.05 73.69 -31.81
CA CYS A 334 38.65 74.73 -32.65
C CYS A 334 38.23 76.14 -32.21
N ARG A 335 39.28 76.95 -31.90
CA ARG A 335 39.46 78.41 -31.85
C ARG A 335 38.33 79.34 -31.44
#